data_AF-A0A959VBZ9-F1
#
_entry.id   AF-A0A959VBZ9-F1
#
_cell.length_a   1.000
_cell.length_b   1.000
_cell.length_c   1.000
_cell.angle_alpha   90.00
_cell.angle_beta   90.00
_cell.angle_gamma   90.00
#
_symmetry.space_group_name_H-M   'P 1'
#
loop_
_entity.id
_entity.type
_entity.pdbx_description
1 polymer ?
#
loop_
_entity_poly.entity_id
_entity_poly.type
_entity_poly.pdbx_seq_one_letter_code
_entity_poly.pdbx_strand_id
1 'polypeptide(L)'
;MRKIIYTIILAIGMSAFANAQSQRLVLLEHFTQASCGPCATYNPSIHTLLTANPDMITSIMYHTSWPGYDPMYNHNTVENGARTGYYGVNSVPNSVLDGNVYNGHPNGWNIGTVNARYAVTSPVELSMYHELSADQSTLTVTMMIYATEDIAAGMKAHMAVIEKHIHFNSPPGSNGEIDFYNVMKKMLPNQSGTILPAMQAGEYMILQYSWEHQNVYNVDELAAVGFIQNNDTKEVYQAANSSDVLFDPLFSTDADVTRVDNVAQSYCNGMVQPIITIRNNGSDQLTSLDVSYSINGGTSNTMSWTGSLGFLETDVVTLDEASFSVEEMNEIEVVLSNPNGTDDDYAANNIKLLEVPKAFEATSPITLILKLDSHPEETTWEFTNNNGDVLYEGGPYSTPNQNIVQQFQFDATDCYTFTMYDAGGDGLTGGGSFAVGFGTSIIAQGNTFGEKAFGQFNIMYTGITPNTLANDYSIFPNPASDNLNIKFNLVQQETVSYKLTDPSGRIVKENSLGVLSAGERNESLDVTDLSSGVYYVVVTIGSNQSTEKIVITK
;
A
#
# COMPACT_ATOMS: atom_id res chain seq x y z
N MET A 1 -21.79 47.91 -46.90
CA MET A 1 -21.03 48.07 -45.64
C MET A 1 -20.20 46.82 -45.44
N ARG A 2 -18.88 47.01 -45.24
CA ARG A 2 -17.84 45.99 -45.30
C ARG A 2 -17.98 44.97 -44.15
N LYS A 3 -17.90 43.68 -44.48
CA LYS A 3 -17.67 42.60 -43.52
C LYS A 3 -16.20 42.67 -43.09
N ILE A 4 -15.95 42.90 -41.80
CA ILE A 4 -14.62 42.87 -41.22
C ILE A 4 -14.36 41.43 -40.79
N ILE A 5 -13.45 40.77 -41.50
CA ILE A 5 -12.88 39.47 -41.12
C ILE A 5 -11.73 39.80 -40.17
N TYR A 6 -11.84 39.38 -38.91
CA TYR A 6 -10.70 39.38 -37.99
C TYR A 6 -9.94 38.07 -38.19
N THR A 7 -8.80 38.16 -38.88
CA THR A 7 -7.79 37.11 -38.91
C THR A 7 -7.06 37.14 -37.57
N ILE A 8 -7.33 36.17 -36.70
CA ILE A 8 -6.49 35.89 -35.53
C ILE A 8 -5.25 35.20 -36.07
N ILE A 9 -4.11 35.87 -35.92
CA ILE A 9 -2.79 35.30 -36.20
C ILE A 9 -2.48 34.34 -35.05
N LEU A 10 -2.51 33.05 -35.33
CA LEU A 10 -1.99 31.98 -34.48
C LEU A 10 -0.46 32.12 -34.47
N ALA A 11 0.08 32.75 -33.42
CA ALA A 11 1.51 32.71 -33.15
C ALA A 11 1.80 31.38 -32.45
N ILE A 12 2.21 30.38 -33.23
CA ILE A 12 2.89 29.19 -32.73
C ILE A 12 4.28 29.68 -32.29
N GLY A 13 4.38 30.03 -31.01
CA GLY A 13 5.65 30.23 -30.33
C GLY A 13 5.88 29.03 -29.43
N MET A 14 6.92 28.24 -29.72
CA MET A 14 7.60 27.46 -28.68
C MET A 14 8.02 28.47 -27.60
N SER A 15 7.25 28.57 -26.53
CA SER A 15 7.67 29.32 -25.36
C SER A 15 8.70 28.47 -24.64
N ALA A 16 9.97 28.84 -24.79
CA ALA A 16 10.93 28.64 -23.72
C ALA A 16 10.26 29.09 -22.42
N PHE A 17 10.12 28.18 -21.46
CA PHE A 17 9.60 28.49 -20.13
C PHE A 17 10.51 29.54 -19.49
N ALA A 18 10.19 30.81 -19.67
CA ALA A 18 10.69 31.85 -18.80
C ALA A 18 10.12 31.53 -17.41
N ASN A 19 10.96 31.59 -16.38
CA ASN A 19 10.63 31.38 -14.96
C ASN A 19 9.58 32.41 -14.46
N ALA A 20 8.36 32.35 -14.98
CA ALA A 20 7.21 33.11 -14.53
C ALA A 20 6.48 32.22 -13.51
N GLN A 21 6.30 32.72 -12.30
CA GLN A 21 5.61 32.01 -11.24
C GLN A 21 4.17 31.72 -11.65
N SER A 22 3.64 30.55 -11.28
CA SER A 22 2.29 30.15 -11.67
C SER A 22 1.24 31.06 -11.02
N GLN A 23 0.23 31.46 -11.81
CA GLN A 23 -0.92 32.19 -11.29
C GLN A 23 -1.75 31.24 -10.42
N ARG A 24 -1.97 31.64 -9.16
CA ARG A 24 -2.75 30.85 -8.20
C ARG A 24 -4.23 30.85 -8.56
N LEU A 25 -4.89 29.71 -8.46
CA LEU A 25 -6.33 29.59 -8.31
C LEU A 25 -6.65 29.40 -6.82
N VAL A 26 -7.46 30.29 -6.26
CA VAL A 26 -7.83 30.21 -4.83
C VAL A 26 -8.84 29.07 -4.63
N LEU A 27 -8.61 28.22 -3.63
CA LEU A 27 -9.51 27.16 -3.23
C LEU A 27 -10.40 27.61 -2.06
N LEU A 28 -11.71 27.49 -2.24
CA LEU A 28 -12.70 27.54 -1.16
C LEU A 28 -13.16 26.14 -0.79
N GLU A 29 -12.86 25.70 0.41
CA GLU A 29 -13.48 24.51 0.99
C GLU A 29 -14.58 24.96 1.93
N HIS A 30 -15.83 24.71 1.56
CA HIS A 30 -16.99 25.19 2.30
C HIS A 30 -17.79 24.03 2.89
N PHE A 31 -18.09 24.13 4.17
CA PHE A 31 -18.80 23.14 4.95
C PHE A 31 -20.24 23.59 5.16
N THR A 32 -21.19 22.79 4.67
CA THR A 32 -22.62 23.12 4.61
C THR A 32 -23.48 21.89 4.93
N GLN A 33 -24.81 22.07 4.96
CA GLN A 33 -25.75 20.96 5.19
C GLN A 33 -27.20 21.29 4.79
N ALA A 34 -27.93 20.34 4.20
CA ALA A 34 -29.29 20.49 3.62
C ALA A 34 -30.43 20.73 4.64
N SER A 35 -30.17 20.60 5.93
CA SER A 35 -31.07 20.85 7.06
C SER A 35 -30.54 21.96 7.98
N CYS A 36 -29.58 22.75 7.50
CA CYS A 36 -29.03 23.90 8.20
C CYS A 36 -29.66 25.20 7.67
N GLY A 37 -30.49 25.84 8.50
CA GLY A 37 -31.15 27.11 8.15
C GLY A 37 -30.17 28.27 7.84
N PRO A 38 -29.11 28.51 8.66
CA PRO A 38 -28.10 29.50 8.32
C PRO A 38 -27.38 29.20 7.00
N CYS A 39 -27.15 27.94 6.66
CA CYS A 39 -26.49 27.55 5.41
C CYS A 39 -27.29 28.01 4.18
N ALA A 40 -28.60 27.78 4.18
CA ALA A 40 -29.50 28.28 3.13
C ALA A 40 -29.50 29.82 2.98
N THR A 41 -29.06 30.55 4.00
CA THR A 41 -28.92 32.01 3.93
C THR A 41 -27.62 32.44 3.22
N TYR A 42 -26.53 31.66 3.34
CA TYR A 42 -25.20 32.04 2.86
C TYR A 42 -24.76 31.32 1.58
N ASN A 43 -25.21 30.08 1.35
CA ASN A 43 -24.85 29.33 0.13
C ASN A 43 -25.14 30.13 -1.17
N PRO A 44 -26.28 30.84 -1.32
CA PRO A 44 -26.56 31.57 -2.56
C PRO A 44 -25.57 32.73 -2.84
N SER A 45 -25.11 33.43 -1.81
CA SER A 45 -24.17 34.55 -1.99
C SER A 45 -22.76 34.05 -2.27
N ILE A 46 -22.36 32.92 -1.69
CA ILE A 46 -21.10 32.23 -2.01
C ILE A 46 -21.13 31.77 -3.46
N HIS A 47 -22.19 31.09 -3.89
CA HIS A 47 -22.34 30.65 -5.28
C HIS A 47 -22.27 31.84 -6.25
N THR A 48 -22.97 32.93 -5.95
CA THR A 48 -22.92 34.16 -6.76
C THR A 48 -21.49 34.72 -6.89
N LEU A 49 -20.69 34.69 -5.82
CA LEU A 49 -19.29 35.14 -5.86
C LEU A 49 -18.43 34.20 -6.71
N LEU A 50 -18.58 32.89 -6.57
CA LEU A 50 -17.82 31.89 -7.34
C LEU A 50 -18.10 32.03 -8.83
N THR A 51 -19.38 32.06 -9.24
CA THR A 51 -19.78 32.18 -10.65
C THR A 51 -19.33 33.50 -11.28
N ALA A 52 -19.21 34.57 -10.48
CA ALA A 52 -18.73 35.86 -10.97
C ALA A 52 -17.20 35.92 -11.13
N ASN A 53 -16.43 34.99 -10.55
CA ASN A 53 -14.96 35.03 -10.52
C ASN A 53 -14.31 33.66 -10.84
N PRO A 54 -14.70 32.97 -11.94
CA PRO A 54 -14.27 31.59 -12.21
C PRO A 54 -12.76 31.46 -12.44
N ASP A 55 -12.10 32.52 -12.91
CA ASP A 55 -10.65 32.53 -13.18
C ASP A 55 -9.80 32.75 -11.91
N MET A 56 -10.44 33.07 -10.78
CA MET A 56 -9.74 33.45 -9.53
C MET A 56 -9.98 32.49 -8.39
N ILE A 57 -11.14 31.84 -8.35
CA ILE A 57 -11.54 30.99 -7.23
C ILE A 57 -12.32 29.77 -7.72
N THR A 58 -12.02 28.62 -7.13
CA THR A 58 -12.81 27.40 -7.23
C THR A 58 -13.30 26.97 -5.85
N SER A 59 -14.17 25.95 -5.79
CA SER A 59 -14.74 25.48 -4.55
C SER A 59 -14.97 23.98 -4.51
N ILE A 60 -14.88 23.42 -3.30
CA ILE A 60 -15.39 22.10 -2.94
C ILE A 60 -16.38 22.28 -1.79
N MET A 61 -17.60 21.76 -1.96
CA MET A 61 -18.63 21.79 -0.92
C MET A 61 -18.65 20.46 -0.17
N TYR A 62 -18.27 20.49 1.10
CA TYR A 62 -18.33 19.34 2.01
C TYR A 62 -19.63 19.40 2.81
N HIS A 63 -20.38 18.31 2.80
CA HIS A 63 -21.62 18.18 3.56
C HIS A 63 -21.34 17.53 4.91
N THR A 64 -21.86 18.08 6.00
CA THR A 64 -21.61 17.55 7.36
C THR A 64 -22.71 16.62 7.86
N SER A 65 -22.41 15.78 8.85
CA SER A 65 -23.37 14.84 9.46
C SER A 65 -24.44 15.48 10.35
N TRP A 66 -24.37 16.79 10.54
CA TRP A 66 -25.19 17.59 11.46
C TRP A 66 -25.45 18.98 10.85
N PRO A 67 -26.45 19.76 11.33
CA PRO A 67 -27.38 19.46 12.43
C PRO A 67 -28.56 18.52 12.12
N GLY A 68 -28.73 18.06 10.89
CA GLY A 68 -29.90 17.26 10.50
C GLY A 68 -29.60 16.29 9.36
N TYR A 69 -30.64 15.87 8.65
CA TYR A 69 -30.51 14.92 7.55
C TYR A 69 -29.99 15.60 6.27
N ASP A 70 -28.99 14.96 5.66
CA ASP A 70 -28.39 15.37 4.40
C ASP A 70 -28.03 14.13 3.57
N PRO A 71 -28.66 13.90 2.40
CA PRO A 71 -28.33 12.75 1.57
C PRO A 71 -26.93 12.86 0.96
N MET A 72 -26.43 14.07 0.68
CA MET A 72 -25.11 14.27 0.09
C MET A 72 -23.99 13.90 1.08
N TYR A 73 -24.17 14.14 2.38
CA TYR A 73 -23.28 13.57 3.40
C TYR A 73 -23.37 12.04 3.45
N ASN A 74 -24.58 11.46 3.40
CA ASN A 74 -24.75 10.01 3.50
C ASN A 74 -24.13 9.25 2.33
N HIS A 75 -24.01 9.88 1.16
CA HIS A 75 -23.36 9.30 -0.02
C HIS A 75 -21.84 9.21 0.11
N ASN A 76 -21.23 10.05 0.96
CA ASN A 76 -19.81 10.03 1.27
C ASN A 76 -19.60 10.48 2.73
N THR A 77 -19.64 9.54 3.67
CA THR A 77 -19.45 9.87 5.09
C THR A 77 -17.97 9.94 5.48
N VAL A 78 -17.11 9.18 4.79
CA VAL A 78 -15.70 8.99 5.13
C VAL A 78 -14.89 10.24 4.81
N GLU A 79 -14.88 10.67 3.55
CA GLU A 79 -14.07 11.81 3.12
C GLU A 79 -14.65 13.14 3.63
N ASN A 80 -15.97 13.32 3.70
CA ASN A 80 -16.59 14.50 4.33
C ASN A 80 -16.22 14.60 5.82
N GLY A 81 -16.30 13.48 6.55
CA GLY A 81 -15.90 13.40 7.96
C GLY A 81 -14.42 13.68 8.17
N ALA A 82 -13.56 13.10 7.31
CA ALA A 82 -12.12 13.32 7.34
C ALA A 82 -11.76 14.80 7.14
N ARG A 83 -12.38 15.47 6.15
CA ARG A 83 -12.11 16.89 5.92
C ARG A 83 -12.66 17.83 6.99
N THR A 84 -13.83 17.51 7.54
CA THR A 84 -14.39 18.21 8.71
C THR A 84 -13.44 18.11 9.91
N GLY A 85 -12.92 16.91 10.18
CA GLY A 85 -11.96 16.66 11.26
C GLY A 85 -10.61 17.36 11.03
N TYR A 86 -10.09 17.33 9.79
CA TYR A 86 -8.82 17.97 9.43
C TYR A 86 -8.80 19.47 9.77
N TYR A 87 -9.91 20.17 9.52
CA TYR A 87 -10.03 21.61 9.84
C TYR A 87 -10.60 21.91 11.22
N GLY A 88 -11.05 20.90 11.96
CA GLY A 88 -11.70 21.09 13.26
C GLY A 88 -13.00 21.90 13.15
N VAL A 89 -13.79 21.67 12.10
CA VAL A 89 -15.04 22.38 11.86
C VAL A 89 -16.10 21.91 12.85
N ASN A 90 -16.58 22.84 13.68
CA ASN A 90 -17.56 22.56 14.76
C ASN A 90 -18.92 23.25 14.57
N SER A 91 -19.09 24.06 13.53
CA SER A 91 -20.36 24.70 13.14
C SER A 91 -20.45 24.87 11.62
N VAL A 92 -21.65 24.81 11.05
CA VAL A 92 -21.93 25.08 9.64
C VAL A 92 -22.95 26.23 9.55
N PRO A 93 -22.82 27.13 8.55
CA PRO A 93 -21.82 27.10 7.49
C PRO A 93 -20.43 27.54 7.97
N ASN A 94 -19.37 26.93 7.42
CA ASN A 94 -17.98 27.30 7.67
C ASN A 94 -17.20 27.31 6.36
N SER A 95 -16.36 28.32 6.14
CA SER A 95 -15.52 28.45 4.96
C SER A 95 -14.06 28.34 5.36
N VAL A 96 -13.30 27.62 4.57
CA VAL A 96 -11.85 27.56 4.62
C VAL A 96 -11.31 28.04 3.28
N LEU A 97 -10.50 29.10 3.28
CA LEU A 97 -9.91 29.66 2.07
C LEU A 97 -8.42 29.33 2.03
N ASP A 98 -7.96 28.72 0.94
CA ASP A 98 -6.58 28.27 0.72
C ASP A 98 -5.98 27.50 1.91
N GLY A 99 -6.84 26.78 2.61
CA GLY A 99 -6.56 25.96 3.78
C GLY A 99 -6.18 26.71 5.06
N ASN A 100 -5.41 27.80 4.99
CA ASN A 100 -4.98 28.56 6.18
C ASN A 100 -5.14 30.09 6.06
N VAL A 101 -5.62 30.61 4.93
CA VAL A 101 -5.85 32.05 4.74
C VAL A 101 -7.07 32.51 5.54
N TYR A 102 -8.10 31.67 5.59
CA TYR A 102 -9.29 31.89 6.39
C TYR A 102 -9.86 30.55 6.86
N ASN A 103 -10.39 30.50 8.08
CA ASN A 103 -11.20 29.38 8.57
C ASN A 103 -12.25 29.92 9.55
N GLY A 104 -13.53 29.90 9.16
CA GLY A 104 -14.61 30.40 10.00
C GLY A 104 -15.92 30.64 9.26
N HIS A 105 -16.81 31.40 9.89
CA HIS A 105 -18.13 31.72 9.33
C HIS A 105 -18.05 32.53 8.00
N PRO A 106 -18.86 32.24 6.97
CA PRO A 106 -18.74 32.84 5.64
C PRO A 106 -18.66 34.37 5.55
N ASN A 107 -19.30 35.10 6.46
CA ASN A 107 -19.19 36.57 6.54
C ASN A 107 -17.79 37.11 6.84
N GLY A 108 -16.83 36.27 7.24
CA GLY A 108 -15.47 36.70 7.56
C GLY A 108 -14.54 36.83 6.35
N TRP A 109 -14.97 36.44 5.16
CA TRP A 109 -14.20 36.61 3.92
C TRP A 109 -15.06 37.24 2.82
N ASN A 110 -14.41 37.82 1.81
CA ASN A 110 -15.08 38.41 0.65
C ASN A 110 -14.14 38.41 -0.56
N ILE A 111 -14.57 39.02 -1.67
CA ILE A 111 -13.75 39.11 -2.88
C ILE A 111 -12.40 39.82 -2.66
N GLY A 112 -12.31 40.76 -1.72
CA GLY A 112 -11.04 41.38 -1.34
C GLY A 112 -10.05 40.39 -0.72
N THR A 113 -10.52 39.45 0.09
CA THR A 113 -9.70 38.34 0.62
C THR A 113 -9.20 37.45 -0.51
N VAL A 114 -10.09 37.12 -1.46
CA VAL A 114 -9.75 36.30 -2.64
C VAL A 114 -8.73 37.02 -3.53
N ASN A 115 -8.95 38.29 -3.84
CA ASN A 115 -8.03 39.10 -4.66
C ASN A 115 -6.64 39.18 -4.03
N ALA A 116 -6.57 39.36 -2.70
CA ALA A 116 -5.30 39.40 -2.00
C ALA A 116 -4.55 38.07 -2.08
N ARG A 117 -5.27 36.94 -1.98
CA ARG A 117 -4.66 35.62 -2.11
C ARG A 117 -4.30 35.27 -3.55
N TYR A 118 -5.16 35.58 -4.51
CA TYR A 118 -4.91 35.39 -5.95
C TYR A 118 -3.66 36.15 -6.42
N ALA A 119 -3.35 37.31 -5.84
CA ALA A 119 -2.12 38.05 -6.14
C ALA A 119 -0.84 37.38 -5.63
N VAL A 120 -0.94 36.34 -4.78
CA VAL A 120 0.20 35.52 -4.33
C VAL A 120 0.38 34.38 -5.31
N THR A 121 1.54 34.34 -5.94
CA THR A 121 1.91 33.31 -6.92
C THR A 121 2.02 31.92 -6.28
N SER A 122 2.07 30.90 -7.13
CA SER A 122 2.24 29.51 -6.73
C SER A 122 3.59 28.97 -7.22
N PRO A 123 4.28 28.12 -6.43
CA PRO A 123 5.47 27.42 -6.87
C PRO A 123 5.16 26.24 -7.80
N VAL A 124 3.89 25.93 -8.06
CA VAL A 124 3.46 24.85 -8.94
C VAL A 124 2.33 25.28 -9.86
N GLU A 125 2.31 24.70 -11.05
CA GLU A 125 1.20 24.76 -11.99
C GLU A 125 0.50 23.40 -12.03
N LEU A 126 -0.83 23.42 -12.09
CA LEU A 126 -1.67 22.22 -12.13
C LEU A 126 -2.51 22.23 -13.40
N SER A 127 -2.40 21.17 -14.19
CA SER A 127 -3.34 20.87 -15.29
C SER A 127 -4.14 19.63 -14.93
N MET A 128 -5.45 19.68 -15.18
CA MET A 128 -6.35 18.60 -14.81
C MET A 128 -7.28 18.20 -15.95
N TYR A 129 -7.41 16.89 -16.13
CA TYR A 129 -8.28 16.25 -17.09
C TYR A 129 -9.15 15.22 -16.38
N HIS A 130 -10.38 15.05 -16.85
CA HIS A 130 -11.25 13.96 -16.44
C HIS A 130 -11.98 13.38 -17.63
N GLU A 131 -12.24 12.07 -17.56
CA GLU A 131 -13.00 11.36 -18.57
C GLU A 131 -13.85 10.25 -17.94
N LEU A 132 -14.98 9.99 -18.57
CA LEU A 132 -15.81 8.83 -18.27
C LEU A 132 -15.45 7.70 -19.22
N SER A 133 -15.44 6.47 -18.71
CA SER A 133 -15.37 5.26 -19.52
C SER A 133 -16.51 5.22 -20.55
N ALA A 134 -16.37 4.41 -21.60
CA ALA A 134 -17.35 4.34 -22.69
C ALA A 134 -18.76 3.92 -22.21
N ASP A 135 -18.84 3.13 -21.15
CA ASP A 135 -20.07 2.71 -20.47
C ASP A 135 -20.51 3.66 -19.34
N GLN A 136 -19.74 4.73 -19.12
CA GLN A 136 -19.91 5.75 -18.09
C GLN A 136 -19.90 5.21 -16.66
N SER A 137 -19.36 4.01 -16.40
CA SER A 137 -19.30 3.44 -15.04
C SER A 137 -18.13 3.98 -14.21
N THR A 138 -17.06 4.41 -14.88
CA THR A 138 -15.81 4.81 -14.23
C THR A 138 -15.41 6.21 -14.64
N LEU A 139 -15.10 7.06 -13.65
CA LEU A 139 -14.47 8.36 -13.84
C LEU A 139 -12.97 8.24 -13.62
N THR A 140 -12.18 8.59 -14.62
CA THR A 140 -10.71 8.74 -14.50
C THR A 140 -10.37 10.21 -14.38
N VAL A 141 -9.54 10.57 -13.40
CA VAL A 141 -9.02 11.92 -13.19
C VAL A 141 -7.51 11.89 -13.31
N THR A 142 -6.97 12.76 -14.16
CA THR A 142 -5.54 12.94 -14.37
C THR A 142 -5.13 14.34 -13.93
N MET A 143 -4.07 14.43 -13.13
CA MET A 143 -3.45 15.68 -12.69
C MET A 143 -1.98 15.70 -13.11
N MET A 144 -1.60 16.67 -13.92
CA MET A 144 -0.21 17.02 -14.16
C MET A 144 0.21 18.13 -13.21
N ILE A 145 1.30 17.91 -12.50
CA ILE A 145 1.92 18.85 -11.56
C ILE A 145 3.25 19.27 -12.17
N TYR A 146 3.41 20.56 -12.44
CA TYR A 146 4.65 21.13 -12.93
C TYR A 146 5.23 22.08 -11.88
N ALA A 147 6.47 21.85 -11.45
CA ALA A 147 7.15 22.68 -10.47
C ALA A 147 7.75 23.92 -11.16
N THR A 148 7.20 25.10 -10.88
CA THR A 148 7.79 26.38 -11.35
C THR A 148 8.91 26.87 -10.43
N GLU A 149 8.94 26.36 -9.20
CA GLU A 149 9.99 26.56 -8.19
C GLU A 149 10.23 25.26 -7.43
N ASP A 150 11.35 25.17 -6.70
CA ASP A 150 11.63 24.01 -5.85
C ASP A 150 10.54 23.82 -4.78
N ILE A 151 9.99 22.61 -4.69
CA ILE A 151 9.05 22.21 -3.65
C ILE A 151 9.63 21.09 -2.78
N ALA A 152 9.43 21.20 -1.48
CA ALA A 152 9.87 20.19 -0.53
C ALA A 152 9.02 18.92 -0.60
N ALA A 153 9.65 17.78 -0.29
CA ALA A 153 8.94 16.50 -0.13
C ALA A 153 7.88 16.58 0.99
N GLY A 154 6.86 15.74 0.89
CA GLY A 154 5.83 15.59 1.94
C GLY A 154 4.56 16.39 1.69
N MET A 155 4.52 17.25 0.67
CA MET A 155 3.29 17.90 0.21
C MET A 155 2.26 16.84 -0.21
N LYS A 156 0.97 17.18 -0.10
CA LYS A 156 -0.13 16.28 -0.49
C LYS A 156 -0.85 16.80 -1.73
N ALA A 157 -0.88 15.99 -2.78
CA ALA A 157 -1.81 16.17 -3.88
C ALA A 157 -3.15 15.51 -3.57
N HIS A 158 -4.23 16.26 -3.72
CA HIS A 158 -5.60 15.78 -3.57
C HIS A 158 -6.35 16.01 -4.88
N MET A 159 -7.19 15.04 -5.27
CA MET A 159 -8.16 15.19 -6.36
C MET A 159 -9.56 14.93 -5.79
N ALA A 160 -10.34 15.99 -5.57
CA ALA A 160 -11.71 15.88 -5.09
C ALA A 160 -12.66 15.84 -6.28
N VAL A 161 -13.30 14.68 -6.50
CA VAL A 161 -14.41 14.56 -7.46
C VAL A 161 -15.61 15.31 -6.89
N ILE A 162 -16.20 16.15 -7.72
CA ILE A 162 -17.38 16.95 -7.41
C ILE A 162 -18.50 16.67 -8.40
N GLU A 163 -19.73 16.92 -7.96
CA GLU A 163 -20.89 17.07 -8.84
C GLU A 163 -21.21 18.56 -8.92
N LYS A 164 -20.98 19.16 -10.10
CA LYS A 164 -21.04 20.61 -10.32
C LYS A 164 -22.41 21.19 -10.02
N HIS A 165 -23.48 20.47 -10.35
CA HIS A 165 -24.86 20.82 -10.02
C HIS A 165 -25.70 19.59 -9.66
N ILE A 166 -26.36 19.65 -8.51
CA ILE A 166 -27.38 18.68 -8.10
C ILE A 166 -28.69 19.43 -7.92
N HIS A 167 -29.73 18.99 -8.63
CA HIS A 167 -31.08 19.51 -8.51
C HIS A 167 -32.03 18.47 -7.91
N PHE A 168 -32.78 18.85 -6.87
CA PHE A 168 -33.85 18.05 -6.29
C PHE A 168 -35.22 18.64 -6.62
N ASN A 169 -36.19 17.80 -7.00
CA ASN A 169 -37.57 18.24 -7.21
C ASN A 169 -38.27 18.75 -5.94
N SER A 170 -37.72 18.42 -4.76
CA SER A 170 -38.17 18.86 -3.45
C SER A 170 -36.98 18.94 -2.49
N PRO A 171 -36.97 19.84 -1.49
CA PRO A 171 -35.84 19.97 -0.58
C PRO A 171 -35.42 18.64 0.06
N PRO A 172 -34.16 18.20 -0.11
CA PRO A 172 -33.69 16.94 0.46
C PRO A 172 -33.49 16.99 1.98
N GLY A 173 -33.45 18.20 2.55
CA GLY A 173 -33.41 18.45 3.99
C GLY A 173 -34.36 19.58 4.38
N SER A 174 -34.32 19.98 5.65
CA SER A 174 -35.29 20.92 6.22
C SER A 174 -35.02 22.40 5.92
N ASN A 175 -33.93 22.75 5.25
CA ASN A 175 -33.54 24.16 5.04
C ASN A 175 -34.19 24.82 3.80
N GLY A 176 -34.84 24.04 2.93
CA GLY A 176 -35.58 24.52 1.76
C GLY A 176 -34.76 24.68 0.47
N GLU A 177 -33.45 24.43 0.48
CA GLU A 177 -32.63 24.44 -0.73
C GLU A 177 -32.95 23.23 -1.62
N ILE A 178 -32.90 23.43 -2.94
CA ILE A 178 -33.10 22.37 -3.94
C ILE A 178 -31.97 22.29 -4.97
N ASP A 179 -31.09 23.29 -5.02
CA ASP A 179 -29.94 23.36 -5.90
C ASP A 179 -28.67 23.39 -5.06
N PHE A 180 -27.77 22.45 -5.33
CA PHE A 180 -26.47 22.32 -4.65
C PHE A 180 -25.37 22.29 -5.72
N TYR A 181 -24.24 22.90 -5.42
CA TYR A 181 -23.16 23.11 -6.40
C TYR A 181 -21.84 22.58 -5.88
N ASN A 182 -21.00 22.05 -6.77
CA ASN A 182 -19.66 21.54 -6.47
C ASN A 182 -19.61 20.61 -5.23
N VAL A 183 -20.60 19.73 -5.10
CA VAL A 183 -20.75 18.81 -3.97
C VAL A 183 -19.69 17.72 -4.06
N MET A 184 -18.88 17.56 -3.02
CA MET A 184 -17.84 16.53 -2.99
C MET A 184 -18.44 15.12 -3.01
N LYS A 185 -17.98 14.30 -3.96
CA LYS A 185 -18.41 12.91 -4.17
C LYS A 185 -17.35 11.91 -3.73
N LYS A 186 -16.08 12.20 -3.99
CA LYS A 186 -14.94 11.32 -3.70
C LYS A 186 -13.65 12.12 -3.57
N MET A 187 -12.70 11.65 -2.76
CA MET A 187 -11.30 12.09 -2.87
C MET A 187 -10.47 10.94 -3.44
N LEU A 188 -9.63 11.23 -4.43
CA LEU A 188 -8.75 10.27 -5.08
C LEU A 188 -7.29 10.48 -4.66
N PRO A 189 -6.54 9.38 -4.40
CA PRO A 189 -7.03 8.00 -4.32
C PRO A 189 -7.92 7.74 -3.08
N ASN A 190 -7.75 8.57 -2.04
CA ASN A 190 -8.57 8.58 -0.82
C ASN A 190 -8.36 9.90 -0.06
N GLN A 191 -8.92 10.03 1.15
CA GLN A 191 -8.82 11.23 2.00
C GLN A 191 -7.39 11.66 2.35
N SER A 192 -6.41 10.76 2.25
CA SER A 192 -5.01 11.04 2.60
C SER A 192 -4.22 11.71 1.47
N GLY A 193 -4.77 11.72 0.24
CA GLY A 193 -4.10 12.19 -0.96
C GLY A 193 -2.82 11.42 -1.29
N THR A 194 -2.08 11.90 -2.28
CA THR A 194 -0.79 11.36 -2.71
C THR A 194 0.33 12.21 -2.13
N ILE A 195 1.34 11.59 -1.50
CA ILE A 195 2.54 12.29 -1.02
C ILE A 195 3.41 12.61 -2.23
N LEU A 196 3.80 13.88 -2.35
CA LEU A 196 4.74 14.32 -3.39
C LEU A 196 6.19 14.15 -2.92
N PRO A 197 7.09 13.73 -3.81
CA PRO A 197 8.52 13.83 -3.58
C PRO A 197 8.95 15.30 -3.54
N ALA A 198 10.22 15.56 -3.21
CA ALA A 198 10.78 16.86 -3.51
C ALA A 198 10.85 17.01 -5.03
N MET A 199 10.52 18.19 -5.55
CA MET A 199 10.63 18.48 -6.98
C MET A 199 11.41 19.77 -7.17
N GLN A 200 12.30 19.79 -8.15
CA GLN A 200 13.06 20.97 -8.55
C GLN A 200 12.29 21.78 -9.59
N ALA A 201 12.60 23.07 -9.70
CA ALA A 201 12.05 23.90 -10.77
C ALA A 201 12.30 23.26 -12.16
N GLY A 202 11.23 23.06 -12.93
CA GLY A 202 11.24 22.41 -14.25
C GLY A 202 10.87 20.94 -14.23
N GLU A 203 10.80 20.29 -13.06
CA GLU A 203 10.32 18.92 -12.95
C GLU A 203 8.80 18.85 -13.00
N TYR A 204 8.28 17.73 -13.48
CA TYR A 204 6.85 17.46 -13.52
C TYR A 204 6.54 16.02 -13.12
N MET A 205 5.28 15.78 -12.76
CA MET A 205 4.74 14.46 -12.50
C MET A 205 3.26 14.38 -12.90
N ILE A 206 2.81 13.19 -13.30
CA ILE A 206 1.41 12.94 -13.63
C ILE A 206 0.84 11.89 -12.70
N LEU A 207 -0.22 12.27 -11.98
CA LEU A 207 -1.03 11.39 -11.16
C LEU A 207 -2.32 11.05 -11.90
N GLN A 208 -2.70 9.77 -11.94
CA GLN A 208 -3.93 9.31 -12.55
C GLN A 208 -4.61 8.30 -11.63
N TYR A 209 -5.88 8.51 -11.36
CA TYR A 209 -6.70 7.63 -10.54
C TYR A 209 -8.09 7.50 -11.13
N SER A 210 -8.68 6.32 -10.97
CA SER A 210 -10.03 6.00 -11.44
C SER A 210 -10.95 5.72 -10.25
N TRP A 211 -12.23 5.98 -10.47
CA TRP A 211 -13.30 5.71 -9.52
C TRP A 211 -14.50 5.13 -10.24
N GLU A 212 -14.80 3.87 -9.99
CA GLU A 212 -16.11 3.29 -10.32
C GLU A 212 -17.15 3.97 -9.44
N HIS A 213 -17.95 4.84 -10.05
CA HIS A 213 -18.72 5.80 -9.27
C HIS A 213 -20.00 5.18 -8.71
N GLN A 214 -20.39 5.66 -7.53
CA GLN A 214 -21.61 5.30 -6.86
C GLN A 214 -22.25 6.55 -6.27
N ASN A 215 -23.57 6.53 -6.09
CA ASN A 215 -24.32 7.61 -5.45
C ASN A 215 -24.21 8.99 -6.15
N VAL A 216 -24.09 8.99 -7.48
CA VAL A 216 -24.09 10.16 -8.38
C VAL A 216 -25.52 10.44 -8.86
N TYR A 217 -25.96 11.71 -8.88
CA TYR A 217 -27.30 12.06 -9.36
C TYR A 217 -27.33 12.30 -10.87
N ASN A 218 -26.29 12.95 -11.40
CA ASN A 218 -26.07 13.17 -12.82
C ASN A 218 -24.58 12.99 -13.17
N VAL A 219 -24.27 11.97 -13.97
CA VAL A 219 -22.90 11.67 -14.39
C VAL A 219 -22.29 12.77 -15.27
N ASP A 220 -23.10 13.50 -16.03
CA ASP A 220 -22.65 14.62 -16.87
C ASP A 220 -22.20 15.84 -16.04
N GLU A 221 -22.57 15.87 -14.76
CA GLU A 221 -22.17 16.93 -13.83
C GLU A 221 -20.91 16.56 -13.03
N LEU A 222 -20.33 15.38 -13.25
CA LEU A 222 -19.05 15.03 -12.62
C LEU A 222 -17.91 15.89 -13.16
N ALA A 223 -17.05 16.31 -12.24
CA ALA A 223 -15.77 16.97 -12.50
C ALA A 223 -14.85 16.72 -11.30
N ALA A 224 -13.65 17.30 -11.30
CA ALA A 224 -12.74 17.25 -10.17
C ALA A 224 -12.10 18.62 -9.89
N VAL A 225 -11.80 18.85 -8.62
CA VAL A 225 -10.96 19.95 -8.15
C VAL A 225 -9.72 19.34 -7.52
N GLY A 226 -8.56 19.65 -8.07
CA GLY A 226 -7.28 19.18 -7.57
C GLY A 226 -6.54 20.28 -6.84
N PHE A 227 -5.78 19.91 -5.81
CA PHE A 227 -5.00 20.88 -5.04
C PHE A 227 -3.77 20.25 -4.38
N ILE A 228 -2.71 21.05 -4.24
CA ILE A 228 -1.49 20.70 -3.50
C ILE A 228 -1.54 21.39 -2.13
N GLN A 229 -1.39 20.64 -1.05
CA GLN A 229 -1.47 21.15 0.32
C GLN A 229 -0.27 20.74 1.17
N ASN A 230 0.25 21.68 1.94
CA ASN A 230 1.15 21.41 3.05
C ASN A 230 0.33 21.04 4.28
N ASN A 231 0.43 19.81 4.78
CA ASN A 231 -0.43 19.35 5.89
C ASN A 231 -0.04 19.88 7.27
N ASP A 232 1.20 20.35 7.45
CA ASP A 232 1.64 20.91 8.74
C ASP A 232 1.10 22.33 8.93
N THR A 233 1.16 23.14 7.88
CA THR A 233 0.70 24.54 7.87
C THR A 233 -0.73 24.70 7.38
N LYS A 234 -1.30 23.65 6.79
CA LYS A 234 -2.58 23.59 6.06
C LYS A 234 -2.64 24.48 4.82
N GLU A 235 -1.56 25.13 4.41
CA GLU A 235 -1.57 25.99 3.24
C GLU A 235 -1.84 25.20 1.96
N VAL A 236 -2.77 25.68 1.14
CA VAL A 236 -2.93 25.21 -0.24
C VAL A 236 -1.96 25.99 -1.13
N TYR A 237 -1.09 25.28 -1.84
CA TYR A 237 -0.07 25.85 -2.73
C TYR A 237 -0.65 26.19 -4.09
N GLN A 238 -1.53 25.35 -4.63
CA GLN A 238 -2.23 25.57 -5.88
C GLN A 238 -3.52 24.76 -5.90
N ALA A 239 -4.49 25.22 -6.69
CA ALA A 239 -5.65 24.43 -7.08
C ALA A 239 -5.88 24.49 -8.59
N ALA A 240 -6.66 23.54 -9.11
CA ALA A 240 -7.12 23.53 -10.49
C ALA A 240 -8.48 22.83 -10.60
N ASN A 241 -9.26 23.23 -11.60
CA ASN A 241 -10.45 22.51 -12.02
C ASN A 241 -10.09 21.55 -13.15
N SER A 242 -10.69 20.36 -13.18
CA SER A 242 -10.57 19.46 -14.31
C SER A 242 -11.34 19.95 -15.53
N SER A 243 -10.81 19.62 -16.70
CA SER A 243 -11.42 19.82 -18.01
C SER A 243 -11.78 18.47 -18.62
N ASP A 244 -12.78 18.43 -19.49
CA ASP A 244 -13.09 17.31 -20.39
C ASP A 244 -12.24 17.35 -21.68
N VAL A 245 -11.44 18.41 -21.83
CA VAL A 245 -10.41 18.54 -22.86
C VAL A 245 -9.06 18.19 -22.23
N LEU A 246 -8.39 17.22 -22.84
CA LEU A 246 -7.06 16.78 -22.44
C LEU A 246 -6.05 17.93 -22.59
N PHE A 247 -5.17 18.09 -21.60
CA PHE A 247 -4.12 19.10 -21.65
C PHE A 247 -3.01 18.70 -22.62
N ASP A 248 -2.25 19.69 -23.11
CA ASP A 248 -1.13 19.42 -24.00
C ASP A 248 0.04 18.78 -23.23
N PRO A 249 0.76 17.80 -23.83
CA PRO A 249 1.98 17.25 -23.25
C PRO A 249 3.08 18.32 -23.20
N LEU A 250 3.96 18.22 -22.20
CA LEU A 250 5.09 19.15 -22.02
C LEU A 250 6.24 18.88 -23.01
N PHE A 251 6.35 17.64 -23.48
CA PHE A 251 7.46 17.14 -24.27
C PHE A 251 6.99 16.35 -25.50
N SER A 252 7.88 16.17 -26.48
CA SER A 252 7.53 15.44 -27.70
C SER A 252 7.75 13.94 -27.52
N THR A 253 8.91 13.56 -26.98
CA THR A 253 9.29 12.17 -26.72
C THR A 253 9.53 11.96 -25.22
N ASP A 254 8.61 11.28 -24.55
CA ASP A 254 8.65 11.11 -23.09
C ASP A 254 7.97 9.80 -22.68
N ALA A 255 8.77 8.83 -22.22
CA ALA A 255 8.33 7.51 -21.81
C ALA A 255 8.48 7.31 -20.29
N ASP A 256 7.39 6.92 -19.65
CA ASP A 256 7.28 6.85 -18.19
C ASP A 256 7.05 5.41 -17.73
N VAL A 257 7.82 4.96 -16.74
CA VAL A 257 7.57 3.70 -16.03
C VAL A 257 6.72 3.98 -14.78
N THR A 258 5.41 3.83 -14.96
CA THR A 258 4.44 4.22 -13.94
C THR A 258 4.38 3.24 -12.77
N ARG A 259 4.53 1.93 -13.04
CA ARG A 259 4.38 0.86 -12.03
C ARG A 259 5.26 -0.36 -12.32
N VAL A 260 5.66 -1.03 -11.24
CA VAL A 260 6.33 -2.35 -11.26
C VAL A 260 5.53 -3.27 -10.33
N ASP A 261 4.90 -4.27 -10.92
CA ASP A 261 4.05 -5.29 -10.30
C ASP A 261 4.72 -6.66 -10.37
N ASN A 262 4.03 -7.68 -9.85
CA ASN A 262 4.53 -9.05 -9.73
C ASN A 262 5.85 -9.15 -8.95
N VAL A 263 5.98 -8.34 -7.91
CA VAL A 263 7.10 -8.33 -6.97
C VAL A 263 6.60 -8.72 -5.58
N ALA A 264 7.28 -9.66 -4.92
CA ALA A 264 6.95 -10.07 -3.56
C ALA A 264 7.17 -8.92 -2.57
N GLN A 265 6.39 -8.86 -1.50
CA GLN A 265 6.65 -7.92 -0.39
C GLN A 265 7.95 -8.22 0.35
N SER A 266 8.46 -9.46 0.25
CA SER A 266 9.78 -9.86 0.72
C SER A 266 10.24 -11.15 0.02
N TYR A 267 11.55 -11.38 -0.06
CA TYR A 267 12.14 -12.52 -0.77
C TYR A 267 13.00 -13.44 0.12
N CYS A 268 12.84 -14.75 -0.05
CA CYS A 268 13.79 -15.77 0.39
C CYS A 268 14.28 -16.68 -0.73
N ASN A 269 13.53 -16.81 -1.83
CA ASN A 269 14.02 -17.33 -3.09
C ASN A 269 14.41 -16.13 -3.95
N GLY A 270 15.65 -16.07 -4.41
CA GLY A 270 16.13 -14.94 -5.19
C GLY A 270 15.65 -15.05 -6.63
N MET A 271 14.35 -15.08 -6.88
CA MET A 271 13.75 -15.13 -8.22
C MET A 271 12.61 -14.13 -8.32
N VAL A 272 12.54 -13.40 -9.44
CA VAL A 272 11.48 -12.43 -9.73
C VAL A 272 11.20 -12.36 -11.22
N GLN A 273 9.95 -12.16 -11.60
CA GLN A 273 9.52 -11.89 -12.97
C GLN A 273 8.69 -10.60 -12.99
N PRO A 274 9.31 -9.42 -12.99
CA PRO A 274 8.57 -8.18 -12.86
C PRO A 274 7.59 -7.96 -14.03
N ILE A 275 6.47 -7.32 -13.75
CA ILE A 275 5.55 -6.81 -14.77
C ILE A 275 5.54 -5.29 -14.65
N ILE A 276 5.81 -4.57 -15.72
CA ILE A 276 5.86 -3.10 -15.68
C ILE A 276 4.69 -2.50 -16.44
N THR A 277 4.21 -1.34 -15.99
CA THR A 277 3.28 -0.50 -16.76
C THR A 277 4.02 0.70 -17.29
N ILE A 278 4.12 0.81 -18.61
CA ILE A 278 4.71 1.96 -19.30
C ILE A 278 3.61 2.91 -19.78
N ARG A 279 3.91 4.20 -19.88
CA ARG A 279 3.00 5.25 -20.41
C ARG A 279 3.76 6.17 -21.35
N ASN A 280 3.09 6.63 -22.40
CA ASN A 280 3.60 7.73 -23.22
C ASN A 280 3.13 9.08 -22.65
N ASN A 281 4.03 9.90 -22.14
CA ASN A 281 3.74 11.26 -21.68
C ASN A 281 4.05 12.33 -22.76
N GLY A 282 4.59 11.92 -23.91
CA GLY A 282 4.94 12.80 -25.02
C GLY A 282 3.80 13.02 -26.03
N SER A 283 3.93 14.04 -26.87
CA SER A 283 3.01 14.28 -27.99
C SER A 283 3.17 13.29 -29.13
N ASP A 284 4.38 12.81 -29.36
CA ASP A 284 4.67 11.89 -30.44
C ASP A 284 4.21 10.48 -30.04
N GLN A 285 3.57 9.78 -30.98
CA GLN A 285 3.16 8.40 -30.73
C GLN A 285 4.38 7.54 -30.42
N LEU A 286 4.37 6.85 -29.28
CA LEU A 286 5.44 5.95 -28.87
C LEU A 286 5.24 4.59 -29.56
N THR A 287 6.22 4.20 -30.38
CA THR A 287 6.18 3.00 -31.22
C THR A 287 7.27 1.98 -30.90
N SER A 288 8.35 2.41 -30.26
CA SER A 288 9.41 1.54 -29.75
C SER A 288 10.06 2.11 -28.50
N LEU A 289 10.62 1.24 -27.66
CA LEU A 289 11.35 1.60 -26.44
C LEU A 289 12.29 0.46 -26.05
N ASP A 290 13.47 0.77 -25.52
CA ASP A 290 14.32 -0.22 -24.86
C ASP A 290 14.05 -0.21 -23.35
N VAL A 291 13.77 -1.39 -22.81
CA VAL A 291 13.52 -1.61 -21.39
C VAL A 291 14.72 -2.37 -20.82
N SER A 292 15.29 -1.84 -19.74
CA SER A 292 16.33 -2.53 -18.99
C SER A 292 15.94 -2.65 -17.53
N TYR A 293 16.38 -3.72 -16.88
CA TYR A 293 16.16 -3.90 -15.45
C TYR A 293 17.31 -4.65 -14.77
N SER A 294 17.53 -4.36 -13.50
CA SER A 294 18.55 -5.01 -12.68
C SER A 294 18.05 -5.23 -11.25
N ILE A 295 18.65 -6.21 -10.56
CA ILE A 295 18.42 -6.45 -9.14
C ILE A 295 19.75 -6.30 -8.41
N ASN A 296 19.79 -5.47 -7.37
CA ASN A 296 20.96 -5.20 -6.53
C ASN A 296 22.19 -4.73 -7.33
N GLY A 297 21.98 -3.93 -8.38
CA GLY A 297 23.04 -3.50 -9.30
C GLY A 297 23.75 -4.64 -10.03
N GLY A 298 23.11 -5.81 -10.12
CA GLY A 298 23.62 -6.99 -10.81
C GLY A 298 23.60 -6.86 -12.33
N THR A 299 23.62 -7.99 -13.02
CA THR A 299 23.56 -8.00 -14.50
C THR A 299 22.26 -7.35 -14.97
N SER A 300 22.39 -6.32 -15.80
CA SER A 300 21.25 -5.68 -16.46
C SER A 300 20.70 -6.60 -17.56
N ASN A 301 19.42 -6.92 -17.46
CA ASN A 301 18.65 -7.58 -18.50
C ASN A 301 18.01 -6.52 -19.38
N THR A 302 17.95 -6.76 -20.68
CA THR A 302 17.44 -5.79 -21.66
C THR A 302 16.48 -6.47 -22.63
N MET A 303 15.45 -5.74 -23.01
CA MET A 303 14.50 -6.12 -24.06
C MET A 303 14.02 -4.88 -24.80
N SER A 304 13.57 -5.06 -26.05
CA SER A 304 12.93 -3.99 -26.80
C SER A 304 11.42 -4.20 -26.81
N TRP A 305 10.68 -3.15 -26.50
CA TRP A 305 9.23 -3.05 -26.65
C TRP A 305 8.89 -2.39 -27.99
N THR A 306 7.81 -2.84 -28.61
CA THR A 306 7.21 -2.20 -29.79
C THR A 306 5.71 -2.15 -29.64
N GLY A 307 5.09 -1.03 -30.01
CA GLY A 307 3.65 -0.85 -29.85
C GLY A 307 3.15 0.41 -30.52
N SER A 308 2.07 0.97 -29.98
CA SER A 308 1.45 2.19 -30.49
C SER A 308 0.69 2.85 -29.34
N LEU A 309 1.36 3.75 -28.62
CA LEU A 309 0.78 4.49 -27.49
C LEU A 309 0.68 5.97 -27.84
N GLY A 310 -0.55 6.48 -27.87
CA GLY A 310 -0.83 7.92 -27.85
C GLY A 310 -0.53 8.54 -26.49
N PHE A 311 -0.69 9.86 -26.38
CA PHE A 311 -0.49 10.57 -25.13
C PHE A 311 -1.40 10.02 -24.01
N LEU A 312 -0.81 9.76 -22.84
CA LEU A 312 -1.35 9.10 -21.64
C LEU A 312 -1.79 7.64 -21.80
N GLU A 313 -1.70 7.05 -23.00
CA GLU A 313 -1.99 5.62 -23.16
C GLU A 313 -0.87 4.78 -22.52
N THR A 314 -1.27 3.63 -22.00
CA THR A 314 -0.39 2.70 -21.28
C THR A 314 -0.31 1.34 -21.96
N ASP A 315 0.77 0.63 -21.70
CA ASP A 315 0.91 -0.79 -22.01
C ASP A 315 1.53 -1.54 -20.82
N VAL A 316 1.23 -2.84 -20.73
CA VAL A 316 1.75 -3.73 -19.69
C VAL A 316 2.78 -4.68 -20.30
N VAL A 317 4.00 -4.65 -19.77
CA VAL A 317 5.13 -5.43 -20.28
C VAL A 317 5.58 -6.42 -19.22
N THR A 318 5.51 -7.71 -19.54
CA THR A 318 6.11 -8.78 -18.72
C THR A 318 7.60 -8.87 -19.02
N LEU A 319 8.43 -8.72 -18.00
CA LEU A 319 9.88 -8.90 -18.11
C LEU A 319 10.25 -10.37 -17.94
N ASP A 320 11.45 -10.73 -18.38
CA ASP A 320 11.97 -12.08 -18.19
C ASP A 320 12.23 -12.38 -16.71
N GLU A 321 12.11 -13.65 -16.32
CA GLU A 321 12.46 -14.07 -14.97
C GLU A 321 13.98 -13.88 -14.73
N ALA A 322 14.31 -13.27 -13.60
CA ALA A 322 15.69 -13.04 -13.19
C ALA A 322 15.96 -13.63 -11.81
N SER A 323 17.08 -14.36 -11.70
CA SER A 323 17.61 -14.82 -10.43
C SER A 323 18.59 -13.81 -9.83
N PHE A 324 18.56 -13.63 -8.52
CA PHE A 324 19.43 -12.73 -7.77
C PHE A 324 19.86 -13.33 -6.43
N SER A 325 20.87 -12.73 -5.80
CA SER A 325 21.24 -13.08 -4.42
C SER A 325 20.46 -12.19 -3.46
N VAL A 326 19.68 -12.80 -2.56
CA VAL A 326 18.87 -12.05 -1.61
C VAL A 326 19.75 -11.34 -0.59
N GLU A 327 19.61 -10.03 -0.53
CA GLU A 327 20.21 -9.12 0.45
C GLU A 327 19.17 -8.68 1.48
N GLU A 328 19.61 -8.06 2.59
CA GLU A 328 18.69 -7.57 3.64
C GLU A 328 17.66 -6.57 3.09
N MET A 329 18.07 -5.76 2.12
CA MET A 329 17.22 -4.93 1.28
C MET A 329 17.66 -5.14 -0.16
N ASN A 330 16.72 -5.48 -1.03
CA ASN A 330 16.96 -5.71 -2.45
C ASN A 330 16.38 -4.54 -3.23
N GLU A 331 17.10 -4.08 -4.25
CA GLU A 331 16.69 -2.99 -5.13
C GLU A 331 16.39 -3.56 -6.50
N ILE A 332 15.14 -3.39 -6.95
CA ILE A 332 14.73 -3.69 -8.33
C ILE A 332 14.67 -2.35 -9.07
N GLU A 333 15.55 -2.19 -10.05
CA GLU A 333 15.62 -1.01 -10.91
C GLU A 333 15.09 -1.35 -12.30
N VAL A 334 14.20 -0.51 -12.82
CA VAL A 334 13.74 -0.53 -14.21
C VAL A 334 14.07 0.82 -14.85
N VAL A 335 14.67 0.79 -16.03
CA VAL A 335 15.05 1.97 -16.82
C VAL A 335 14.53 1.86 -18.24
N LEU A 336 13.84 2.90 -18.69
CA LEU A 336 13.36 3.08 -20.07
C LEU A 336 14.34 3.94 -20.87
N SER A 337 14.60 3.57 -22.12
CA SER A 337 15.52 4.31 -22.99
C SER A 337 15.14 4.21 -24.46
N ASN A 338 15.70 5.09 -25.29
CA ASN A 338 15.51 5.10 -26.74
C ASN A 338 14.05 5.13 -27.22
N PRO A 339 13.14 5.96 -26.65
CA PRO A 339 11.78 6.10 -27.18
C PRO A 339 11.85 6.48 -28.66
N ASN A 340 11.22 5.68 -29.53
CA ASN A 340 11.29 5.85 -31.00
C ASN A 340 12.73 5.93 -31.57
N GLY A 341 13.74 5.40 -30.85
CA GLY A 341 15.14 5.45 -31.26
C GLY A 341 15.84 6.79 -31.04
N THR A 342 15.25 7.71 -30.27
CA THR A 342 15.83 9.00 -29.88
C THR A 342 16.04 9.10 -28.36
N ASP A 343 16.72 10.15 -27.91
CA ASP A 343 16.77 10.46 -26.48
C ASP A 343 15.38 10.87 -25.98
N ASP A 344 15.13 10.61 -24.69
CA ASP A 344 13.94 11.06 -23.99
C ASP A 344 14.11 12.53 -23.56
N ASP A 345 13.09 13.35 -23.79
CA ASP A 345 13.10 14.77 -23.45
C ASP A 345 13.08 15.00 -21.93
N TYR A 346 12.55 14.04 -21.15
CA TYR A 346 12.42 14.12 -19.69
C TYR A 346 12.82 12.80 -19.00
N ALA A 347 14.12 12.53 -18.95
CA ALA A 347 14.65 11.28 -18.39
C ALA A 347 14.33 10.97 -16.90
N ALA A 348 13.71 11.90 -16.15
CA ALA A 348 13.49 11.74 -14.71
C ALA A 348 12.37 10.74 -14.35
N ASN A 349 11.43 10.47 -15.28
CA ASN A 349 10.36 9.48 -15.11
C ASN A 349 10.67 8.14 -15.81
N ASN A 350 11.83 8.03 -16.47
CA ASN A 350 12.28 6.81 -17.14
C ASN A 350 12.74 5.72 -16.16
N ILE A 351 12.89 6.05 -14.87
CA ILE A 351 13.47 5.15 -13.87
C ILE A 351 12.46 4.85 -12.77
N LYS A 352 12.28 3.56 -12.47
CA LYS A 352 11.54 3.10 -11.29
C LYS A 352 12.44 2.24 -10.41
N LEU A 353 12.53 2.62 -9.14
CA LEU A 353 13.21 1.86 -8.10
C LEU A 353 12.17 1.31 -7.13
N LEU A 354 12.30 0.02 -6.82
CA LEU A 354 11.50 -0.66 -5.80
C LEU A 354 12.44 -1.35 -4.81
N GLU A 355 12.34 -0.95 -3.55
CA GLU A 355 13.07 -1.58 -2.45
C GLU A 355 12.22 -2.68 -1.80
N VAL A 356 12.79 -3.88 -1.68
CA VAL A 356 12.11 -5.06 -1.14
C VAL A 356 13.00 -5.74 -0.09
N PRO A 357 12.53 -5.89 1.17
CA PRO A 357 13.32 -6.51 2.21
C PRO A 357 13.50 -8.01 1.98
N LYS A 358 14.53 -8.58 2.63
CA LYS A 358 14.62 -10.02 2.83
C LYS A 358 13.42 -10.55 3.63
N ALA A 359 12.97 -11.73 3.27
CA ALA A 359 11.93 -12.44 3.98
C ALA A 359 12.38 -12.84 5.39
N PHE A 360 11.45 -12.75 6.34
CA PHE A 360 11.70 -13.15 7.72
C PHE A 360 11.94 -14.65 7.86
N GLU A 361 12.73 -15.02 8.88
CA GLU A 361 12.70 -16.36 9.45
C GLU A 361 11.48 -16.49 10.37
N ALA A 362 10.44 -17.13 9.85
CA ALA A 362 9.19 -17.35 10.53
C ALA A 362 9.22 -18.61 11.42
N THR A 363 8.40 -18.58 12.46
CA THR A 363 8.12 -19.74 13.31
C THR A 363 6.69 -20.22 13.08
N SER A 364 6.50 -21.52 12.83
CA SER A 364 5.18 -22.14 12.76
C SER A 364 4.46 -22.09 14.13
N PRO A 365 3.14 -21.83 14.21
CA PRO A 365 2.21 -21.67 13.09
C PRO A 365 2.22 -20.28 12.44
N ILE A 366 1.93 -20.25 11.14
CA ILE A 366 1.64 -19.03 10.40
C ILE A 366 0.14 -18.75 10.49
N THR A 367 -0.22 -17.49 10.73
CA THR A 367 -1.61 -17.04 10.84
C THR A 367 -1.99 -16.20 9.64
N LEU A 368 -3.11 -16.54 8.98
CA LEU A 368 -3.82 -15.68 8.03
C LEU A 368 -5.00 -15.02 8.74
N ILE A 369 -5.08 -13.70 8.64
CA ILE A 369 -6.24 -12.88 8.99
C ILE A 369 -6.75 -12.28 7.69
N LEU A 370 -7.97 -12.63 7.30
CA LEU A 370 -8.60 -12.16 6.08
C LEU A 370 -9.96 -11.53 6.43
N LYS A 371 -10.17 -10.30 6.00
CA LYS A 371 -11.47 -9.66 5.94
C LYS A 371 -11.84 -9.55 4.47
N LEU A 372 -12.91 -10.21 4.08
CA LEU A 372 -13.45 -10.12 2.73
C LEU A 372 -14.08 -8.74 2.51
N ASP A 373 -14.17 -8.32 1.26
CA ASP A 373 -14.81 -7.07 0.85
C ASP A 373 -16.25 -7.32 0.38
N SER A 374 -16.74 -6.50 -0.56
CA SER A 374 -18.06 -6.63 -1.17
C SER A 374 -18.16 -7.72 -2.24
N HIS A 375 -17.04 -8.22 -2.78
CA HIS A 375 -16.97 -9.21 -3.86
C HIS A 375 -16.16 -10.45 -3.44
N PRO A 376 -16.57 -11.14 -2.35
CA PRO A 376 -15.82 -12.26 -1.76
C PRO A 376 -15.57 -13.45 -2.71
N GLU A 377 -16.34 -13.57 -3.78
CA GLU A 377 -16.21 -14.59 -4.81
C GLU A 377 -14.95 -14.44 -5.67
N GLU A 378 -14.34 -13.26 -5.68
CA GLU A 378 -13.12 -12.95 -6.44
C GLU A 378 -11.86 -13.32 -5.64
N THR A 379 -11.98 -13.45 -4.32
CA THR A 379 -10.86 -13.71 -3.40
C THR A 379 -10.51 -15.20 -3.29
N THR A 380 -9.30 -15.56 -3.71
CA THR A 380 -8.68 -16.86 -3.40
C THR A 380 -7.26 -16.68 -2.86
N TRP A 381 -6.69 -17.70 -2.20
CA TRP A 381 -5.30 -17.64 -1.75
C TRP A 381 -4.69 -19.03 -1.66
N GLU A 382 -3.35 -19.07 -1.67
CA GLU A 382 -2.58 -20.29 -1.48
C GLU A 382 -1.28 -20.04 -0.70
N PHE A 383 -0.77 -21.11 -0.09
CA PHE A 383 0.62 -21.22 0.37
C PHE A 383 1.34 -22.28 -0.46
N THR A 384 2.45 -21.92 -1.08
CA THR A 384 3.30 -22.82 -1.85
C THR A 384 4.68 -22.98 -1.23
N ASN A 385 5.32 -24.12 -1.46
CA ASN A 385 6.74 -24.35 -1.14
C ASN A 385 7.65 -23.84 -2.26
N ASN A 386 8.97 -23.97 -2.10
CA ASN A 386 9.93 -23.46 -3.09
C ASN A 386 9.90 -24.22 -4.44
N ASN A 387 9.31 -25.42 -4.48
CA ASN A 387 9.10 -26.18 -5.72
C ASN A 387 7.79 -25.79 -6.43
N GLY A 388 6.96 -24.93 -5.83
CA GLY A 388 5.65 -24.56 -6.33
C GLY A 388 4.53 -25.53 -5.94
N ASP A 389 4.76 -26.47 -5.02
CA ASP A 389 3.69 -27.35 -4.53
C ASP A 389 2.75 -26.56 -3.60
N VAL A 390 1.45 -26.60 -3.88
CA VAL A 390 0.41 -26.02 -3.02
C VAL A 390 0.25 -26.85 -1.75
N LEU A 391 0.42 -26.21 -0.59
CA LEU A 391 0.28 -26.83 0.74
C LEU A 391 -1.08 -26.53 1.38
N TYR A 392 -1.55 -25.30 1.19
CA TYR A 392 -2.81 -24.80 1.70
C TYR A 392 -3.43 -23.87 0.67
N GLU A 393 -4.75 -23.86 0.60
CA GLU A 393 -5.51 -22.97 -0.27
C GLU A 393 -6.86 -22.62 0.36
N GLY A 394 -7.46 -21.52 -0.09
CA GLY A 394 -8.79 -21.11 0.34
C GLY A 394 -9.48 -20.18 -0.65
N GLY A 395 -10.78 -20.01 -0.45
CA GLY A 395 -11.67 -19.36 -1.40
C GLY A 395 -12.12 -20.30 -2.54
N PRO A 396 -12.89 -19.80 -3.52
CA PRO A 396 -13.58 -18.51 -3.47
C PRO A 396 -14.62 -18.48 -2.34
N TYR A 397 -14.96 -17.29 -1.84
CA TYR A 397 -15.89 -17.13 -0.73
C TYR A 397 -17.27 -16.63 -1.22
N SER A 398 -18.24 -16.53 -0.32
CA SER A 398 -19.62 -16.17 -0.67
C SER A 398 -20.28 -15.17 0.28
N THR A 399 -19.62 -14.81 1.38
CA THR A 399 -20.18 -13.92 2.40
C THR A 399 -19.36 -12.63 2.45
N PRO A 400 -19.91 -11.50 1.97
CA PRO A 400 -19.22 -10.22 2.00
C PRO A 400 -18.87 -9.79 3.43
N ASN A 401 -17.79 -9.02 3.61
CA ASN A 401 -17.35 -8.46 4.89
C ASN A 401 -17.05 -9.49 6.01
N GLN A 402 -16.98 -10.78 5.69
CA GLN A 402 -16.67 -11.82 6.66
C GLN A 402 -15.20 -11.74 7.10
N ASN A 403 -14.95 -11.93 8.40
CA ASN A 403 -13.62 -12.07 8.96
C ASN A 403 -13.28 -13.56 9.11
N ILE A 404 -12.09 -13.94 8.67
CA ILE A 404 -11.55 -15.29 8.65
C ILE A 404 -10.18 -15.24 9.33
N VAL A 405 -9.96 -16.15 10.28
CA VAL A 405 -8.65 -16.34 10.90
C VAL A 405 -8.31 -17.82 10.82
N GLN A 406 -7.18 -18.15 10.21
CA GLN A 406 -6.71 -19.52 10.04
C GLN A 406 -5.24 -19.62 10.45
N GLN A 407 -4.86 -20.79 10.95
CA GLN A 407 -3.48 -21.10 11.35
C GLN A 407 -3.00 -22.34 10.62
N PHE A 408 -1.78 -22.27 10.10
CA PHE A 408 -1.17 -23.30 9.26
C PHE A 408 0.13 -23.77 9.87
N GLN A 409 0.40 -25.07 9.74
CA GLN A 409 1.62 -25.71 10.24
C GLN A 409 2.53 -26.01 9.06
N PHE A 410 3.82 -25.78 9.21
CA PHE A 410 4.78 -26.02 8.14
C PHE A 410 5.97 -26.77 8.70
N ASP A 411 6.11 -28.05 8.35
CA ASP A 411 7.01 -28.99 9.02
C ASP A 411 8.41 -29.13 8.39
N ALA A 412 8.72 -28.32 7.38
CA ALA A 412 9.99 -28.40 6.66
C ALA A 412 10.73 -27.06 6.67
N THR A 413 12.07 -27.15 6.61
CA THR A 413 12.91 -25.99 6.33
C THR A 413 12.82 -25.68 4.84
N ASP A 414 12.16 -24.58 4.49
CA ASP A 414 11.99 -24.15 3.10
C ASP A 414 11.66 -22.64 3.03
N CYS A 415 11.75 -22.09 1.82
CA CYS A 415 11.17 -20.80 1.46
C CYS A 415 9.74 -21.02 0.98
N TYR A 416 8.78 -20.44 1.68
CA TYR A 416 7.37 -20.53 1.37
C TYR A 416 6.86 -19.21 0.80
N THR A 417 5.89 -19.30 -0.10
CA THR A 417 5.20 -18.14 -0.66
C THR A 417 3.75 -18.16 -0.24
N PHE A 418 3.25 -17.06 0.30
CA PHE A 418 1.82 -16.80 0.39
C PHE A 418 1.39 -15.96 -0.80
N THR A 419 0.35 -16.37 -1.51
CA THR A 419 -0.25 -15.57 -2.59
C THR A 419 -1.74 -15.37 -2.34
N MET A 420 -2.16 -14.11 -2.31
CA MET A 420 -3.54 -13.68 -2.36
C MET A 420 -3.87 -13.34 -3.81
N TYR A 421 -4.99 -13.85 -4.31
CA TYR A 421 -5.51 -13.57 -5.64
C TYR A 421 -6.85 -12.86 -5.54
N ASP A 422 -7.05 -11.94 -6.47
CA ASP A 422 -8.32 -11.28 -6.71
C ASP A 422 -8.63 -11.35 -8.22
N ALA A 423 -9.78 -11.94 -8.56
CA ALA A 423 -10.19 -12.10 -9.95
C ALA A 423 -10.72 -10.80 -10.58
N GLY A 424 -11.15 -9.82 -9.77
CA GLY A 424 -11.60 -8.49 -10.21
C GLY A 424 -10.44 -7.59 -10.65
N GLY A 425 -9.24 -7.83 -10.12
CA GLY A 425 -8.03 -7.07 -10.40
C GLY A 425 -7.96 -5.74 -9.66
N ASP A 426 -8.85 -5.49 -8.71
CA ASP A 426 -8.87 -4.31 -7.85
C ASP A 426 -8.39 -4.60 -6.42
N GLY A 427 -8.25 -5.89 -6.06
CA GLY A 427 -7.68 -6.35 -4.80
C GLY A 427 -8.77 -6.70 -3.78
N LEU A 428 -8.69 -6.15 -2.58
CA LEU A 428 -9.74 -6.29 -1.55
C LEU A 428 -10.38 -4.93 -1.25
N THR A 429 -10.72 -4.17 -2.30
CA THR A 429 -11.23 -2.80 -2.16
C THR A 429 -12.68 -2.80 -1.69
N GLY A 430 -13.11 -1.75 -0.98
CA GLY A 430 -14.45 -1.77 -0.34
C GLY A 430 -14.45 -2.29 1.11
N GLY A 431 -13.28 -2.34 1.74
CA GLY A 431 -13.13 -2.55 3.18
C GLY A 431 -12.64 -3.94 3.58
N GLY A 432 -12.27 -4.77 2.60
CA GLY A 432 -11.51 -5.98 2.84
C GLY A 432 -10.04 -5.69 3.13
N SER A 433 -9.33 -6.70 3.61
CA SER A 433 -7.90 -6.67 3.91
C SER A 433 -7.40 -8.06 4.27
N PHE A 434 -6.14 -8.38 3.98
CA PHE A 434 -5.47 -9.55 4.51
C PHE A 434 -4.19 -9.18 5.27
N ALA A 435 -3.82 -10.04 6.21
CA ALA A 435 -2.52 -10.03 6.87
C ALA A 435 -2.10 -11.48 7.15
N VAL A 436 -0.87 -11.82 6.77
CA VAL A 436 -0.21 -13.09 7.05
C VAL A 436 0.99 -12.83 7.93
N GLY A 437 1.14 -13.59 9.00
CA GLY A 437 2.21 -13.36 9.95
C GLY A 437 2.40 -14.46 10.98
N PHE A 438 3.40 -14.28 11.84
CA PHE A 438 3.73 -15.16 12.96
C PHE A 438 4.08 -14.30 14.18
N GLY A 439 3.56 -14.65 15.36
CA GLY A 439 3.71 -13.80 16.54
C GLY A 439 3.22 -12.37 16.27
N THR A 440 4.13 -11.39 16.30
CA THR A 440 3.87 -9.98 15.97
C THR A 440 4.43 -9.54 14.61
N SER A 441 5.07 -10.44 13.88
CA SER A 441 5.73 -10.16 12.60
C SER A 441 4.77 -10.37 11.44
N ILE A 442 4.84 -9.49 10.45
CA ILE A 442 4.00 -9.53 9.24
C ILE A 442 4.86 -10.00 8.06
N ILE A 443 4.40 -11.02 7.37
CA ILE A 443 5.01 -11.59 6.15
C ILE A 443 4.48 -10.85 4.92
N ALA A 444 3.15 -10.71 4.84
CA ALA A 444 2.47 -10.02 3.76
C ALA A 444 1.17 -9.41 4.30
N GLN A 445 0.82 -8.22 3.83
CA GLN A 445 -0.48 -7.62 4.13
C GLN A 445 -0.91 -6.71 3.00
N GLY A 446 -2.21 -6.51 2.86
CA GLY A 446 -2.71 -5.63 1.82
C GLY A 446 -4.21 -5.55 1.77
N ASN A 447 -4.66 -4.55 1.04
CA ASN A 447 -6.06 -4.35 0.68
C ASN A 447 -6.17 -3.80 -0.76
N THR A 448 -5.20 -3.01 -1.20
CA THR A 448 -5.12 -2.50 -2.57
C THR A 448 -3.96 -3.18 -3.30
N PHE A 449 -4.30 -4.05 -4.25
CA PHE A 449 -3.38 -4.72 -5.16
C PHE A 449 -4.14 -4.99 -6.47
N GLY A 450 -3.44 -5.39 -7.53
CA GLY A 450 -4.10 -5.79 -8.77
C GLY A 450 -4.69 -7.20 -8.65
N GLU A 451 -4.36 -8.07 -9.59
CA GLU A 451 -4.82 -9.47 -9.59
C GLU A 451 -4.23 -10.33 -8.46
N LYS A 452 -3.08 -9.94 -7.89
CA LYS A 452 -2.46 -10.67 -6.78
C LYS A 452 -1.53 -9.82 -5.91
N ALA A 453 -1.38 -10.25 -4.66
CA ALA A 453 -0.35 -9.79 -3.74
C ALA A 453 0.30 -11.01 -3.08
N PHE A 454 1.62 -10.99 -2.93
CA PHE A 454 2.34 -12.12 -2.36
C PHE A 454 3.54 -11.69 -1.53
N GLY A 455 3.96 -12.57 -0.62
CA GLY A 455 5.15 -12.39 0.19
C GLY A 455 5.75 -13.74 0.54
N GLN A 456 7.07 -13.78 0.66
CA GLN A 456 7.80 -14.99 0.98
C GLN A 456 8.23 -15.02 2.45
N PHE A 457 8.44 -16.20 3.01
CA PHE A 457 8.96 -16.40 4.36
C PHE A 457 9.77 -17.70 4.43
N ASN A 458 10.84 -17.69 5.21
CA ASN A 458 11.60 -18.90 5.50
C ASN A 458 11.05 -19.54 6.77
N ILE A 459 10.95 -20.86 6.80
CA ILE A 459 10.92 -21.58 8.07
C ILE A 459 12.24 -22.32 8.19
N MET A 460 12.86 -22.21 9.36
CA MET A 460 14.11 -22.86 9.67
C MET A 460 13.89 -23.78 10.86
N TYR A 461 13.86 -25.09 10.60
CA TYR A 461 14.04 -26.07 11.67
C TYR A 461 15.52 -26.15 12.00
N THR A 462 15.92 -25.47 13.07
CA THR A 462 17.18 -25.84 13.74
C THR A 462 16.98 -27.28 14.23
N GLY A 463 17.80 -28.21 13.71
CA GLY A 463 17.65 -29.66 13.90
C GLY A 463 17.89 -30.14 15.33
N ILE A 464 17.12 -29.63 16.29
CA ILE A 464 16.99 -30.20 17.62
C ILE A 464 15.50 -30.34 17.87
N THR A 465 14.89 -31.39 17.34
CA THR A 465 13.70 -31.97 17.99
C THR A 465 14.09 -32.20 19.46
N PRO A 466 13.48 -31.51 20.45
CA PRO A 466 13.59 -31.94 21.83
C PRO A 466 12.78 -33.24 21.89
N ASN A 467 13.45 -34.36 21.64
CA ASN A 467 12.76 -35.64 21.67
C ASN A 467 12.48 -35.95 23.14
N THR A 468 11.24 -35.69 23.54
CA THR A 468 10.74 -35.87 24.90
C THR A 468 10.77 -37.34 25.27
N LEU A 469 11.83 -37.78 25.94
CA LEU A 469 11.81 -38.97 26.81
C LEU A 469 11.15 -38.68 28.18
N ALA A 470 10.54 -37.49 28.34
CA ALA A 470 10.27 -36.88 29.64
C ALA A 470 9.22 -37.57 30.54
N ASN A 471 8.67 -38.74 30.18
CA ASN A 471 7.59 -39.35 30.98
C ASN A 471 7.80 -40.82 31.41
N ASP A 472 8.91 -41.49 31.07
CA ASP A 472 9.06 -42.94 31.41
C ASP A 472 10.48 -43.36 31.86
N TYR A 473 11.30 -42.41 32.33
CA TYR A 473 12.57 -42.73 33.01
C TYR A 473 12.70 -42.04 34.38
N SER A 474 13.47 -42.65 35.28
CA SER A 474 13.74 -42.11 36.62
C SER A 474 15.11 -42.57 37.12
N ILE A 475 15.78 -41.69 37.86
CA ILE A 475 17.10 -41.96 38.42
C ILE A 475 17.07 -41.86 39.95
N PHE A 476 17.42 -42.94 40.65
CA PHE A 476 17.28 -43.01 42.10
C PHE A 476 18.27 -43.98 42.79
N PRO A 477 18.63 -43.76 44.07
CA PRO A 477 18.26 -42.60 44.87
C PRO A 477 19.02 -41.35 44.44
N ASN A 478 18.43 -40.17 44.65
CA ASN A 478 19.08 -38.88 44.47
C ASN A 478 18.75 -38.02 45.69
N PRO A 479 19.69 -37.81 46.64
CA PRO A 479 21.12 -38.12 46.57
C PRO A 479 21.50 -39.61 46.64
N ALA A 480 22.62 -40.00 46.02
CA ALA A 480 23.20 -41.36 46.07
C ALA A 480 24.54 -41.39 46.83
N SER A 481 24.80 -42.48 47.55
CA SER A 481 26.08 -42.73 48.24
C SER A 481 26.90 -43.84 47.60
N ASP A 482 26.27 -44.99 47.34
CA ASP A 482 26.97 -46.20 46.87
C ASP A 482 26.59 -46.58 45.45
N ASN A 483 25.28 -46.59 45.15
CA ASN A 483 24.76 -46.94 43.83
C ASN A 483 23.66 -45.96 43.40
N LEU A 484 23.51 -45.83 42.09
CA LEU A 484 22.48 -45.06 41.40
C LEU A 484 21.78 -46.00 40.41
N ASN A 485 20.45 -46.02 40.40
CA ASN A 485 19.67 -46.81 39.45
C ASN A 485 19.09 -45.89 38.37
N ILE A 486 19.16 -46.33 37.12
CA ILE A 486 18.55 -45.68 35.96
C ILE A 486 17.43 -46.61 35.47
N LYS A 487 16.18 -46.28 35.80
CA LYS A 487 15.01 -47.02 35.34
C LYS A 487 14.42 -46.34 34.11
N PHE A 488 14.14 -47.09 33.05
CA PHE A 488 13.50 -46.60 31.83
C PHE A 488 12.66 -47.69 31.16
N ASN A 489 11.68 -47.30 30.36
CA ASN A 489 10.84 -48.21 29.58
C ASN A 489 11.07 -48.04 28.08
N LEU A 490 11.33 -49.13 27.36
CA LEU A 490 11.52 -49.13 25.91
C LEU A 490 10.23 -49.58 25.21
N VAL A 491 9.63 -48.73 24.37
CA VAL A 491 8.42 -49.10 23.61
C VAL A 491 8.73 -50.10 22.50
N GLN A 492 9.94 -50.03 21.93
CA GLN A 492 10.43 -50.90 20.87
C GLN A 492 11.93 -51.20 21.08
N GLN A 493 12.53 -52.01 20.21
CA GLN A 493 13.95 -52.31 20.28
C GLN A 493 14.80 -51.08 19.93
N GLU A 494 15.70 -50.66 20.83
CA GLU A 494 16.50 -49.44 20.69
C GLU A 494 17.93 -49.62 21.21
N THR A 495 18.87 -48.83 20.70
CA THR A 495 20.24 -48.79 21.25
C THR A 495 20.28 -47.88 22.46
N VAL A 496 20.82 -48.34 23.60
CA VAL A 496 20.86 -47.56 24.84
C VAL A 496 22.29 -47.36 25.33
N SER A 497 22.62 -46.15 25.76
CA SER A 497 23.84 -45.82 26.48
C SER A 497 23.57 -44.79 27.57
N TYR A 498 24.48 -44.68 28.53
CA TYR A 498 24.46 -43.60 29.50
C TYR A 498 25.87 -43.12 29.82
N LYS A 499 25.99 -41.85 30.21
CA LYS A 499 27.22 -41.27 30.75
C LYS A 499 26.91 -40.39 31.94
N LEU A 500 27.85 -40.32 32.86
CA LEU A 500 27.82 -39.44 34.01
C LEU A 500 28.93 -38.40 33.83
N THR A 501 28.59 -37.12 33.98
CA THR A 501 29.55 -36.02 33.84
C THR A 501 29.60 -35.16 35.10
N ASP A 502 30.77 -34.61 35.39
CA ASP A 502 30.90 -33.55 36.41
C ASP A 502 30.39 -32.19 35.86
N PRO A 503 30.29 -31.13 36.69
CA PRO A 503 29.76 -29.83 36.26
C PRO A 503 30.58 -29.12 35.17
N SER A 504 31.81 -29.56 34.92
CA SER A 504 32.65 -29.04 33.82
C SER A 504 32.41 -29.77 32.49
N GLY A 505 31.51 -30.77 32.47
CA GLY A 505 31.21 -31.59 31.31
C GLY A 505 32.19 -32.76 31.11
N ARG A 506 33.15 -32.96 32.01
CA ARG A 506 34.07 -34.10 31.95
C ARG A 506 33.32 -35.38 32.30
N ILE A 507 33.43 -36.38 31.43
CA ILE A 507 32.85 -37.70 31.64
C ILE A 507 33.60 -38.40 32.77
N VAL A 508 32.87 -38.81 33.81
CA VAL A 508 33.40 -39.55 34.96
C VAL A 508 33.05 -41.03 34.90
N LYS A 509 31.92 -41.41 34.27
CA LYS A 509 31.55 -42.79 33.93
C LYS A 509 30.78 -42.81 32.62
N GLU A 510 30.87 -43.90 31.88
CA GLU A 510 30.03 -44.15 30.71
C GLU A 510 29.84 -45.66 30.49
N ASN A 511 28.72 -46.02 29.87
CA ASN A 511 28.44 -47.39 29.47
C ASN A 511 27.53 -47.41 28.24
N SER A 512 27.74 -48.41 27.37
CA SER A 512 26.86 -48.70 26.23
C SER A 512 26.22 -50.06 26.45
N LEU A 513 24.89 -50.08 26.57
CA LEU A 513 24.10 -51.30 26.75
C LEU A 513 23.80 -51.98 25.42
N GLY A 514 24.15 -51.34 24.30
CA GLY A 514 23.86 -51.83 22.96
C GLY A 514 22.37 -51.84 22.66
N VAL A 515 21.95 -52.72 21.74
CA VAL A 515 20.56 -52.84 21.32
C VAL A 515 19.76 -53.65 22.34
N LEU A 516 18.79 -53.02 22.99
CA LEU A 516 17.90 -53.63 23.98
C LEU A 516 16.49 -53.81 23.38
N SER A 517 15.84 -54.94 23.66
CA SER A 517 14.44 -55.18 23.29
C SER A 517 13.47 -54.30 24.10
N ALA A 518 12.21 -54.21 23.65
CA ALA A 518 11.15 -53.49 24.36
C ALA A 518 10.94 -53.98 25.82
N GLY A 519 10.37 -53.11 26.65
CA GLY A 519 9.99 -53.35 28.05
C GLY A 519 10.78 -52.50 29.06
N GLU A 520 10.39 -52.61 30.34
CA GLU A 520 11.06 -51.92 31.45
C GLU A 520 12.47 -52.47 31.69
N ARG A 521 13.41 -51.58 31.98
CA ARG A 521 14.80 -51.86 32.34
C ARG A 521 15.20 -51.05 33.55
N ASN A 522 16.13 -51.60 34.34
CA ASN A 522 16.68 -50.92 35.50
C ASN A 522 18.17 -51.23 35.61
N GLU A 523 19.00 -50.22 35.39
CA GLU A 523 20.46 -50.35 35.35
C GLU A 523 21.07 -49.74 36.61
N SER A 524 21.87 -50.53 37.33
CA SER A 524 22.55 -50.07 38.55
C SER A 524 23.97 -49.63 38.22
N LEU A 525 24.32 -48.41 38.63
CA LEU A 525 25.61 -47.77 38.48
C LEU A 525 26.27 -47.60 39.84
N ASP A 526 27.43 -48.23 40.03
CA ASP A 526 28.30 -47.99 41.19
C ASP A 526 28.88 -46.57 41.12
N VAL A 527 28.70 -45.80 42.20
CA VAL A 527 29.20 -44.43 42.36
C VAL A 527 30.13 -44.31 43.58
N THR A 528 30.61 -45.43 44.13
CA THR A 528 31.47 -45.48 45.32
C THR A 528 32.78 -44.70 45.17
N ASP A 529 33.32 -44.65 43.96
CA ASP A 529 34.57 -43.98 43.55
C ASP A 529 34.44 -42.48 43.28
N LEU A 530 33.22 -41.93 43.23
CA LEU A 530 32.96 -40.52 42.96
C LEU A 530 33.02 -39.67 44.24
N SER A 531 33.60 -38.47 44.16
CA SER A 531 33.60 -37.53 45.29
C SER A 531 32.20 -36.92 45.51
N SER A 532 31.89 -36.51 46.74
CA SER A 532 30.64 -35.78 47.04
C SER A 532 30.52 -34.53 46.17
N GLY A 533 29.37 -34.35 45.52
CA GLY A 533 29.19 -33.25 44.58
C GLY A 533 27.97 -33.43 43.66
N VAL A 534 27.79 -32.45 42.77
CA VAL A 534 26.74 -32.49 41.73
C VAL A 534 27.29 -33.14 40.48
N TYR A 535 26.52 -34.04 39.89
CA TYR A 535 26.82 -34.68 38.60
C TYR A 535 25.58 -34.66 37.71
N TYR A 536 25.76 -34.94 36.43
CA TYR A 536 24.69 -35.05 35.45
C TYR A 536 24.73 -36.42 34.79
N VAL A 537 23.62 -37.14 34.83
CA VAL A 537 23.43 -38.40 34.09
C VAL A 537 22.80 -38.05 32.76
N VAL A 538 23.46 -38.47 31.69
CA VAL A 538 22.95 -38.34 30.33
C VAL A 538 22.61 -39.74 29.82
N VAL A 539 21.34 -40.02 29.58
CA VAL A 539 20.85 -41.29 29.02
C VAL A 539 20.52 -41.07 27.55
N THR A 540 21.01 -41.96 26.68
CA THR A 540 20.74 -41.94 25.24
C THR A 540 20.02 -43.22 24.84
N ILE A 541 18.85 -43.12 24.20
CA ILE A 541 18.03 -44.23 23.70
C ILE A 541 17.73 -43.95 22.22
N GLY A 542 18.27 -44.75 21.31
CA GLY A 542 18.22 -44.50 19.87
C GLY A 542 18.90 -43.17 19.53
N SER A 543 18.16 -42.26 18.90
CA SER A 543 18.58 -40.88 18.63
C SER A 543 18.30 -39.90 19.78
N ASN A 544 17.68 -40.35 20.87
CA ASN A 544 17.10 -39.48 21.89
C ASN A 544 18.02 -39.37 23.08
N GLN A 545 18.15 -38.18 23.66
CA GLN A 545 19.00 -37.93 24.81
C GLN A 545 18.23 -37.19 25.91
N SER A 546 18.41 -37.64 27.15
CA SER A 546 17.88 -36.98 28.34
C SER A 546 18.99 -36.75 29.36
N THR A 547 18.91 -35.65 30.12
CA THR A 547 19.89 -35.29 31.15
C THR A 547 19.20 -35.04 32.48
N GLU A 548 19.66 -35.69 33.55
CA GLU A 548 19.16 -35.49 34.91
C GLU A 548 20.31 -35.12 35.87
N LYS A 549 20.05 -34.15 36.74
CA LYS A 549 20.99 -33.74 37.78
C LYS A 549 20.90 -34.67 38.98
N ILE A 550 22.04 -35.21 39.41
CA ILE A 550 22.16 -36.01 40.63
C ILE A 550 23.12 -35.39 41.64
N VAL A 551 22.96 -35.75 42.90
CA VAL A 551 23.87 -35.39 43.99
C VAL A 551 24.49 -36.66 44.58
N ILE A 552 25.82 -36.71 44.67
CA ILE A 552 26.54 -37.77 45.36
C ILE A 552 26.92 -37.28 46.77
N THR A 553 26.64 -38.08 47.79
CA THR A 553 26.97 -37.81 49.19
C THR A 553 27.69 -38.99 49.83
N LYS A 554 28.94 -38.78 50.28
CA LYS A 554 29.77 -39.74 51.01
C LYS A 554 29.73 -39.53 52.52
#